data_AF-A0A7C2NTP9-F1
#
_entry.id   AF-A0A7C2NTP9-F1
#
_cell.length_a   1.000
_cell.length_b   1.000
_cell.length_c   1.000
_cell.angle_alpha   90.00
_cell.angle_beta   90.00
_cell.angle_gamma   90.00
#
_symmetry.space_group_name_H-M   'P 1'
#
loop_
_entity.id
_entity.type
_entity.pdbx_description
1 polymer ?
#
loop_
_entity_poly.entity_id
_entity_poly.type
_entity_poly.pdbx_seq_one_letter_code
_entity_poly.pdbx_strand_id
1 'polypeptide(L)'
;MRYTFLVALREYVENAKTKGFWIGIFMLPLMIAVGIGVTTLLAQSEPSRHFVVVDQSGAFADAIEQSLDLAHQRNVLQALRQYVQENSRAARRPDVDLAAIPADGNQGDQAAALAAFTAAGGKDAFLSRARSMLDENAPAFEEPSRPFVPVDLPDEIDNDASMEEILAKLRPYLLGERRVAVDGREVPLFAALLVSPDALDEAMRGGTVRSGGNGAIQYWSTNLAVDNLPNRIRDALNDEIRRRLYIDRGVDASTVRDIEETRVRLGAFDPGKAEGEETVSVADRIVQNAPVAFVYMLWISIFSVMQMLLYNTIEEKSNRIAEVLLSSVTPGEIMMGKLIGIAAIGFTMVAAWLAAALGGLQAYRGEGAQVVAQALDAVWASGLVPVFLLCFLFGYLIYAGVHYCPVNGDGGDCNALMMW
;
A
#
# COMPACT_ATOMS: atom_id res chain seq x y z
N MET A 1 1.01 -44.29 -25.23
CA MET A 1 0.08 -43.15 -24.96
C MET A 1 -0.98 -43.49 -23.90
N ARG A 2 -1.79 -44.56 -24.04
CA ARG A 2 -2.84 -44.87 -23.03
C ARG A 2 -2.28 -45.10 -21.62
N TYR A 3 -1.16 -45.84 -21.52
CA TYR A 3 -0.49 -46.07 -20.24
C TYR A 3 0.14 -44.80 -19.67
N THR A 4 0.80 -44.00 -20.51
CA THR A 4 1.34 -42.67 -20.14
C THR A 4 0.28 -41.78 -19.49
N PHE A 5 -0.92 -41.69 -20.09
CA PHE A 5 -2.00 -40.87 -19.56
C PHE A 5 -2.56 -41.42 -18.25
N LEU A 6 -2.68 -42.74 -18.11
CA LEU A 6 -3.12 -43.36 -16.86
C LEU A 6 -2.13 -43.09 -15.71
N VAL A 7 -0.84 -43.16 -15.99
CA VAL A 7 0.21 -42.78 -15.03
C VAL A 7 0.09 -41.29 -14.70
N ALA A 8 -0.04 -40.42 -15.69
CA ALA A 8 -0.19 -38.98 -15.46
C ALA A 8 -1.42 -38.63 -14.60
N LEU A 9 -2.56 -39.24 -14.88
CA LEU A 9 -3.78 -39.03 -14.11
C LEU A 9 -3.62 -39.54 -12.68
N ARG A 10 -2.98 -40.70 -12.49
CA ARG A 10 -2.69 -41.24 -11.16
C ARG A 10 -1.83 -40.27 -10.36
N GLU A 11 -0.73 -39.82 -10.94
CA GLU A 11 0.22 -38.87 -10.33
C GLU A 11 -0.48 -37.56 -9.95
N TYR A 12 -1.29 -37.01 -10.86
CA TYR A 12 -2.10 -35.83 -10.57
C TYR A 12 -3.04 -36.07 -9.39
N VAL A 13 -3.81 -37.17 -9.41
CA VAL A 13 -4.80 -37.46 -8.36
C VAL A 13 -4.15 -37.74 -7.01
N GLU A 14 -3.01 -38.45 -6.97
CA GLU A 14 -2.26 -38.72 -5.75
C GLU A 14 -1.77 -37.42 -5.12
N ASN A 15 -1.22 -36.51 -5.92
CA ASN A 15 -0.77 -35.20 -5.45
C ASN A 15 -1.92 -34.26 -5.05
N ALA A 16 -2.97 -34.17 -5.88
CA ALA A 16 -4.13 -33.30 -5.64
C ALA A 16 -4.97 -33.74 -4.42
N LYS A 17 -4.88 -35.00 -4.00
CA LYS A 17 -5.53 -35.49 -2.76
C LYS A 17 -4.76 -35.14 -1.50
N THR A 18 -3.49 -34.75 -1.61
CA THR A 18 -2.70 -34.41 -0.44
C THR A 18 -3.24 -33.13 0.20
N LYS A 19 -3.32 -33.12 1.54
CA LYS A 19 -3.66 -31.89 2.28
C LYS A 19 -2.60 -30.81 2.07
N GLY A 20 -1.34 -31.21 1.95
CA GLY A 20 -0.21 -30.30 1.70
C GLY A 20 -0.38 -29.48 0.43
N PHE A 21 -0.85 -30.09 -0.66
CA PHE A 21 -1.13 -29.38 -1.91
C PHE A 21 -2.17 -28.26 -1.72
N TRP A 22 -3.32 -28.57 -1.11
CA TRP A 22 -4.38 -27.57 -0.87
C TRP A 22 -4.01 -26.52 0.18
N ILE A 23 -3.16 -26.86 1.15
CA ILE A 23 -2.62 -25.86 2.07
C ILE A 23 -1.69 -24.92 1.31
N GLY A 24 -0.74 -25.44 0.52
CA GLY A 24 0.20 -24.63 -0.25
C GLY A 24 -0.47 -23.71 -1.28
N ILE A 25 -1.47 -24.21 -2.02
CA ILE A 25 -2.18 -23.43 -3.04
C ILE A 25 -2.95 -22.25 -2.43
N PHE A 26 -3.57 -22.41 -1.25
CA PHE A 26 -4.36 -21.35 -0.62
C PHE A 26 -3.56 -20.51 0.37
N MET A 27 -2.42 -20.98 0.87
CA MET A 27 -1.59 -20.26 1.83
C MET A 27 -1.12 -18.91 1.27
N LEU A 28 -0.61 -18.88 0.02
CA LEU A 28 -0.11 -17.64 -0.57
C LEU A 28 -1.23 -16.58 -0.75
N PRO A 29 -2.37 -16.89 -1.42
CA PRO A 29 -3.48 -15.94 -1.49
C PRO A 29 -4.02 -15.53 -0.11
N LEU A 30 -4.11 -16.45 0.84
CA LEU A 30 -4.54 -16.14 2.20
C LEU A 30 -3.56 -15.18 2.89
N MET A 31 -2.25 -15.38 2.76
CA MET A 31 -1.25 -14.49 3.32
C MET A 31 -1.36 -13.08 2.74
N ILE A 32 -1.56 -12.97 1.42
CA ILE A 32 -1.77 -11.69 0.75
C ILE A 32 -3.07 -11.03 1.25
N ALA A 33 -4.17 -11.78 1.29
CA ALA A 33 -5.47 -11.27 1.75
C ALA A 33 -5.43 -10.84 3.23
N VAL A 34 -4.77 -11.61 4.10
CA VAL A 34 -4.56 -11.26 5.51
C VAL A 34 -3.63 -10.06 5.62
N GLY A 35 -2.56 -9.98 4.83
CA GLY A 35 -1.66 -8.83 4.82
C GLY A 35 -2.40 -7.54 4.47
N ILE A 36 -3.18 -7.55 3.40
CA ILE A 36 -4.03 -6.42 2.98
C ILE A 36 -5.12 -6.14 4.04
N GLY A 37 -5.77 -7.18 4.58
CA GLY A 37 -6.79 -7.04 5.61
C GLY A 37 -6.26 -6.44 6.90
N VAL A 38 -5.07 -6.85 7.33
CA VAL A 38 -4.42 -6.31 8.53
C VAL A 38 -3.99 -4.87 8.32
N THR A 39 -3.38 -4.52 7.18
CA THR A 39 -2.99 -3.13 6.92
C THR A 39 -4.20 -2.20 6.82
N THR A 40 -5.28 -2.65 6.20
CA THR A 40 -6.52 -1.87 6.09
C THR A 40 -7.22 -1.72 7.45
N LEU A 41 -7.31 -2.79 8.26
CA LEU A 41 -7.85 -2.72 9.61
C LEU A 41 -7.02 -1.82 10.52
N LEU A 42 -5.69 -1.89 10.43
CA LEU A 42 -4.79 -1.02 11.20
C LEU A 42 -4.93 0.45 10.77
N ALA A 43 -5.09 0.72 9.48
CA ALA A 43 -5.31 2.07 8.98
C ALA A 43 -6.65 2.67 9.45
N GLN A 44 -7.70 1.85 9.57
CA GLN A 44 -9.02 2.28 10.06
C GLN A 44 -9.10 2.41 11.60
N SER A 45 -8.16 1.79 12.33
CA SER A 45 -8.22 1.68 13.79
C SER A 45 -7.20 2.56 14.52
N GLU A 46 -6.49 3.48 13.86
CA GLU A 46 -5.59 4.39 14.58
C GLU A 46 -6.42 5.36 15.46
N PRO A 47 -6.42 5.22 16.80
CA PRO A 47 -7.15 6.14 17.64
C PRO A 47 -6.54 7.54 17.51
N SER A 48 -7.38 8.57 17.56
CA SER A 48 -6.94 9.96 17.59
C SER A 48 -5.93 10.17 18.72
N ARG A 49 -4.72 10.62 18.35
CA ARG A 49 -3.62 10.82 19.29
C ARG A 49 -3.69 12.25 19.82
N HIS A 50 -3.82 12.38 21.14
CA HIS A 50 -3.95 13.68 21.80
C HIS A 50 -2.59 14.22 22.18
N PHE A 51 -2.28 15.47 21.87
CA PHE A 51 -1.00 16.08 22.21
C PHE A 51 -1.19 17.51 22.71
N VAL A 52 -0.31 17.95 23.61
CA VAL A 52 -0.37 19.31 24.16
C VAL A 52 0.67 20.20 23.49
N VAL A 53 0.29 21.45 23.21
CA VAL A 53 1.20 22.49 22.72
C VAL A 53 1.30 23.57 23.78
N VAL A 54 2.50 23.77 24.31
CA VAL A 54 2.83 24.84 25.25
C VAL A 54 3.74 25.81 24.51
N ASP A 55 3.15 26.87 24.00
CA ASP A 55 3.86 27.89 23.23
C ASP A 55 3.98 29.19 24.01
N GLN A 56 5.09 29.35 24.73
CA GLN A 56 5.38 30.57 25.51
C GLN A 56 5.85 31.73 24.62
N SER A 57 6.19 31.47 23.35
CA SER A 57 6.51 32.53 22.39
C SER A 57 5.25 33.19 21.80
N GLY A 58 4.10 32.51 21.88
CA GLY A 58 2.83 32.92 21.27
C GLY A 58 2.87 33.00 19.74
N ALA A 59 3.88 32.39 19.11
CA ALA A 59 4.16 32.57 17.69
C ALA A 59 3.71 31.39 16.81
N PHE A 60 3.55 30.20 17.39
CA PHE A 60 3.51 28.93 16.67
C PHE A 60 2.25 28.10 16.91
N ALA A 61 1.55 28.27 18.03
CA ALA A 61 0.35 27.49 18.35
C ALA A 61 -0.70 27.53 17.21
N ASP A 62 -1.10 28.73 16.78
CA ASP A 62 -2.08 28.92 15.70
C ASP A 62 -1.60 28.31 14.37
N ALA A 63 -0.30 28.43 14.07
CA ALA A 63 0.27 27.89 12.84
C ALA A 63 0.26 26.35 12.82
N ILE A 64 0.53 25.72 13.97
CA ILE A 64 0.44 24.27 14.13
C ILE A 64 -1.00 23.81 13.96
N GLU A 65 -1.96 24.45 14.62
CA GLU A 65 -3.38 24.10 14.51
C GLU A 65 -3.88 24.25 13.07
N GLN A 66 -3.58 25.36 12.41
CA GLN A 66 -3.94 25.59 11.01
C GLN A 66 -3.34 24.51 10.08
N SER A 67 -2.09 24.11 10.30
CA SER A 67 -1.44 23.07 9.50
C SER A 67 -2.13 21.70 9.63
N LEU A 68 -2.59 21.36 10.84
CA LEU A 68 -3.28 20.12 11.13
C LEU A 68 -4.69 20.13 10.55
N ASP A 69 -5.39 21.26 10.65
CA ASP A 69 -6.70 21.46 10.03
C ASP A 69 -6.63 21.35 8.51
N LEU A 70 -5.64 21.98 7.86
CA LEU A 70 -5.42 21.84 6.42
C LEU A 70 -5.14 20.39 6.01
N ALA A 71 -4.36 19.66 6.79
CA ALA A 71 -4.11 18.24 6.55
C ALA A 71 -5.39 17.41 6.69
N HIS A 72 -6.21 17.69 7.71
CA HIS A 72 -7.50 17.04 7.90
C HIS A 72 -8.46 17.33 6.75
N GLN A 73 -8.61 18.59 6.34
CA GLN A 73 -9.46 18.99 5.21
C GLN A 73 -9.01 18.33 3.90
N ARG A 74 -7.70 18.12 3.68
CA ARG A 74 -7.18 17.36 2.54
C ARG A 74 -7.66 15.91 2.57
N ASN A 75 -7.59 15.25 3.72
CA ASN A 75 -8.06 13.87 3.88
C ASN A 75 -9.58 13.77 3.69
N VAL A 76 -10.35 14.71 4.23
CA VAL A 76 -11.81 14.78 4.06
C VAL A 76 -12.17 14.96 2.58
N LEU A 77 -11.49 15.88 1.87
CA LEU A 77 -11.70 16.09 0.44
C LEU A 77 -11.42 14.82 -0.37
N GLN A 78 -10.32 14.11 -0.07
CA GLN A 78 -10.00 12.85 -0.73
C GLN A 78 -11.05 11.77 -0.47
N ALA A 79 -11.45 11.57 0.80
CA ALA A 79 -12.48 10.61 1.17
C ALA A 79 -13.84 10.93 0.55
N LEU A 80 -14.23 12.21 0.47
CA LEU A 80 -15.47 12.64 -0.18
C LEU A 80 -15.49 12.30 -1.67
N ARG A 81 -14.37 12.51 -2.36
CA ARG A 81 -14.24 12.22 -3.78
C ARG A 81 -14.40 10.73 -4.05
N GLN A 82 -13.72 9.91 -3.25
CA GLN A 82 -13.86 8.46 -3.28
C GLN A 82 -15.31 8.03 -2.99
N TYR A 83 -15.92 8.58 -1.93
CA TYR A 83 -17.30 8.27 -1.56
C TYR A 83 -18.29 8.57 -2.69
N VAL A 84 -18.19 9.73 -3.35
CA VAL A 84 -19.05 10.08 -4.48
C VAL A 84 -18.80 9.13 -5.66
N GLN A 85 -17.54 8.80 -5.94
CA GLN A 85 -17.19 7.89 -7.02
C GLN A 85 -17.76 6.48 -6.81
N GLU A 86 -17.68 5.94 -5.59
CA GLU A 86 -18.18 4.60 -5.24
C GLU A 86 -19.71 4.51 -5.20
N ASN A 87 -20.36 5.61 -4.84
CA ASN A 87 -21.79 5.63 -4.55
C ASN A 87 -22.60 6.48 -5.55
N SER A 88 -22.02 6.82 -6.72
CA SER A 88 -22.72 7.58 -7.75
C SER A 88 -23.32 6.71 -8.84
N ARG A 89 -24.52 7.09 -9.31
CA ARG A 89 -25.17 6.59 -10.52
C ARG A 89 -24.28 6.71 -11.77
N ALA A 90 -23.36 7.68 -11.72
CA ALA A 90 -22.44 8.09 -12.76
C ALA A 90 -21.20 7.20 -12.91
N ALA A 91 -20.91 6.29 -11.99
CA ALA A 91 -19.81 5.31 -12.14
C ALA A 91 -19.97 4.38 -13.39
N ARG A 92 -21.09 4.50 -14.13
CA ARG A 92 -21.36 3.83 -15.40
C ARG A 92 -21.26 4.74 -16.64
N ARG A 93 -20.90 6.02 -16.53
CA ARG A 93 -20.69 6.88 -17.69
C ARG A 93 -19.32 7.59 -17.67
N PRO A 94 -18.50 7.45 -18.73
CA PRO A 94 -17.19 8.08 -18.85
C PRO A 94 -17.25 9.60 -19.19
N ASP A 95 -18.44 10.21 -19.24
CA ASP A 95 -18.69 11.61 -19.63
C ASP A 95 -18.86 12.58 -18.45
N VAL A 96 -18.82 12.09 -17.21
CA VAL A 96 -18.86 12.98 -16.04
C VAL A 96 -17.48 13.55 -15.82
N ASP A 97 -17.37 14.85 -16.08
CA ASP A 97 -16.18 15.64 -15.84
C ASP A 97 -15.87 15.72 -14.33
N LEU A 98 -15.24 14.66 -13.83
CA LEU A 98 -14.54 14.62 -12.56
C LEU A 98 -13.27 15.49 -12.59
N ALA A 99 -12.94 16.22 -13.68
CA ALA A 99 -11.75 17.09 -13.71
C ALA A 99 -11.85 18.35 -12.83
N ALA A 100 -12.98 18.58 -12.15
CA ALA A 100 -13.03 19.47 -10.96
C ALA A 100 -12.50 18.79 -9.67
N ILE A 101 -12.12 17.51 -9.74
CA ILE A 101 -11.63 16.66 -8.68
C ILE A 101 -10.25 16.11 -9.11
N PRO A 102 -9.13 16.80 -8.81
CA PRO A 102 -7.80 16.24 -9.06
C PRO A 102 -7.52 15.03 -8.18
N ALA A 103 -7.57 13.82 -8.74
CA ALA A 103 -6.98 12.61 -8.20
C ALA A 103 -5.86 12.15 -9.14
N ASP A 104 -4.69 11.93 -8.54
CA ASP A 104 -3.39 11.59 -9.15
C ASP A 104 -2.74 12.62 -10.09
N GLY A 105 -1.85 13.44 -9.51
CA GLY A 105 -0.91 14.28 -10.27
C GLY A 105 -0.34 15.48 -9.51
N ASN A 106 0.64 15.27 -8.63
CA ASN A 106 1.52 16.28 -7.99
C ASN A 106 0.89 17.30 -6.99
N GLN A 107 1.58 17.53 -5.87
CA GLN A 107 1.18 18.31 -4.66
C GLN A 107 0.47 19.68 -4.87
N GLY A 108 0.89 20.52 -5.81
CA GLY A 108 0.31 21.86 -6.04
C GLY A 108 -1.13 21.89 -6.60
N ASP A 109 -1.58 20.85 -7.31
CA ASP A 109 -2.97 20.79 -7.81
C ASP A 109 -3.93 20.43 -6.67
N GLN A 110 -3.42 19.75 -5.64
CA GLN A 110 -4.15 19.46 -4.41
C GLN A 110 -4.29 20.71 -3.53
N ALA A 111 -3.29 21.60 -3.50
CA ALA A 111 -3.34 22.81 -2.67
C ALA A 111 -4.42 23.79 -3.17
N ALA A 112 -4.44 24.10 -4.47
CA ALA A 112 -5.46 24.96 -5.07
C ALA A 112 -6.87 24.34 -4.96
N ALA A 113 -7.00 23.03 -5.18
CA ALA A 113 -8.29 22.34 -5.02
C ALA A 113 -8.78 22.34 -3.56
N LEU A 114 -7.87 22.21 -2.60
CA LEU A 114 -8.19 22.31 -1.18
C LEU A 114 -8.64 23.73 -0.80
N ALA A 115 -7.95 24.76 -1.31
CA ALA A 115 -8.33 26.16 -1.11
C ALA A 115 -9.74 26.43 -1.69
N ALA A 116 -10.02 25.97 -2.91
CA ALA A 116 -11.35 26.08 -3.51
C ALA A 116 -12.42 25.31 -2.72
N PHE A 117 -12.10 24.11 -2.23
CA PHE A 117 -13.00 23.30 -1.42
C PHE A 117 -13.38 24.00 -0.11
N THR A 118 -12.39 24.49 0.63
CA THR A 118 -12.59 25.20 1.89
C THR A 118 -13.35 26.52 1.66
N ALA A 119 -12.99 27.31 0.64
CA ALA A 119 -13.69 28.54 0.28
C ALA A 119 -15.15 28.30 -0.15
N ALA A 120 -15.44 27.16 -0.75
CA ALA A 120 -16.78 26.81 -1.21
C ALA A 120 -17.72 26.27 -0.11
N GLY A 121 -17.27 26.24 1.16
CA GLY A 121 -18.04 25.72 2.30
C GLY A 121 -17.71 24.27 2.69
N GLY A 122 -16.60 23.72 2.20
CA GLY A 122 -16.06 22.42 2.62
C GLY A 122 -16.99 21.23 2.38
N LYS A 123 -16.98 20.29 3.33
CA LYS A 123 -17.67 18.99 3.26
C LYS A 123 -19.17 19.13 2.94
N ASP A 124 -19.87 19.97 3.68
CA ASP A 124 -21.34 20.06 3.57
C ASP A 124 -21.77 20.65 2.23
N ALA A 125 -21.05 21.68 1.75
CA ALA A 125 -21.28 22.24 0.43
C ALA A 125 -20.97 21.23 -0.69
N PHE A 126 -19.90 20.44 -0.55
CA PHE A 126 -19.56 19.39 -1.50
C PHE A 126 -20.64 18.30 -1.57
N LEU A 127 -21.07 17.76 -0.42
CA LEU A 127 -22.13 16.74 -0.34
C LEU A 127 -23.46 17.26 -0.89
N SER A 128 -23.80 18.53 -0.65
CA SER A 128 -25.03 19.12 -1.18
C SER A 128 -25.08 19.14 -2.71
N ARG A 129 -23.95 19.43 -3.37
CA ARG A 129 -23.82 19.40 -4.84
C ARG A 129 -23.83 17.97 -5.38
N ALA A 130 -23.15 17.05 -4.68
CA ALA A 130 -23.06 15.65 -5.07
C ALA A 130 -24.36 14.85 -4.85
N ARG A 131 -25.32 15.35 -4.06
CA ARG A 131 -26.56 14.63 -3.72
C ARG A 131 -27.36 14.14 -4.93
N SER A 132 -27.36 14.88 -6.03
CA SER A 132 -28.04 14.48 -7.28
C SER A 132 -27.34 13.36 -8.05
N MET A 133 -26.05 13.14 -7.76
CA MET A 133 -25.19 12.16 -8.42
C MET A 133 -25.20 10.82 -7.67
N LEU A 134 -25.50 10.82 -6.37
CA LEU A 134 -25.48 9.64 -5.51
C LEU A 134 -26.67 8.70 -5.79
N ASP A 135 -26.44 7.40 -5.59
CA ASP A 135 -27.46 6.37 -5.62
C ASP A 135 -28.49 6.55 -4.49
N GLU A 136 -29.72 6.09 -4.71
CA GLU A 136 -30.81 6.19 -3.72
C GLU A 136 -30.51 5.42 -2.42
N ASN A 137 -29.68 4.38 -2.51
CA ASN A 137 -29.26 3.53 -1.39
C ASN A 137 -27.83 3.84 -0.90
N ALA A 138 -27.25 4.97 -1.29
CA ALA A 138 -25.91 5.34 -0.85
C ALA A 138 -25.86 5.47 0.69
N PRO A 139 -24.89 4.83 1.38
CA PRO A 139 -24.72 4.99 2.83
C PRO A 139 -24.35 6.44 3.16
N ALA A 140 -24.53 6.88 4.41
CA ALA A 140 -24.10 8.21 4.83
C ALA A 140 -22.57 8.33 4.76
N PHE A 141 -22.05 9.49 4.38
CA PHE A 141 -20.61 9.75 4.38
C PHE A 141 -20.09 9.78 5.83
N GLU A 142 -19.12 8.92 6.11
CA GLU A 142 -18.39 8.92 7.38
C GLU A 142 -17.13 9.77 7.23
N GLU A 143 -17.01 10.81 8.06
CA GLU A 143 -15.84 11.68 8.02
C GLU A 143 -14.61 10.96 8.58
N PRO A 144 -13.45 11.01 7.90
CA PRO A 144 -12.20 10.50 8.44
C PRO A 144 -11.91 11.07 9.83
N SER A 145 -11.37 10.27 10.74
CA SER A 145 -10.97 10.75 12.07
C SER A 145 -9.71 11.63 11.98
N ARG A 146 -9.63 12.65 12.85
CA ARG A 146 -8.40 13.43 13.03
C ARG A 146 -7.32 12.56 13.70
N PRO A 147 -6.19 12.29 13.03
CA PRO A 147 -5.16 11.42 13.61
C PRO A 147 -4.43 12.08 14.79
N PHE A 148 -4.38 13.42 14.81
CA PHE A 148 -3.77 14.23 15.86
C PHE A 148 -4.77 15.30 16.31
N VAL A 149 -4.96 15.39 17.62
CA VAL A 149 -5.89 16.34 18.24
C VAL A 149 -5.11 17.14 19.28
N PRO A 150 -4.93 18.46 19.10
CA PRO A 150 -4.36 19.29 20.15
C PRO A 150 -5.31 19.29 21.36
N VAL A 151 -4.75 19.25 22.56
CA VAL A 151 -5.50 19.35 23.82
C VAL A 151 -4.97 20.51 24.64
N ASP A 152 -5.86 21.12 25.40
CA ASP A 152 -5.51 22.18 26.32
C ASP A 152 -4.58 21.66 27.42
N LEU A 153 -3.73 22.56 27.91
CA LEU A 153 -2.87 22.27 29.04
C LEU A 153 -3.74 22.04 30.28
N PRO A 154 -3.54 20.94 31.04
CA PRO A 154 -4.32 20.70 32.25
C PRO A 154 -4.22 21.86 33.25
N ASP A 155 -5.34 22.26 33.87
CA ASP A 155 -5.46 23.43 34.77
C ASP A 155 -4.44 23.44 35.94
N GLU A 156 -3.91 22.28 36.33
CA GLU A 156 -2.91 22.12 37.39
C GLU A 156 -1.50 22.60 36.99
N ILE A 157 -1.29 22.83 35.69
CA ILE A 157 -0.01 23.18 35.09
C ILE A 157 -0.06 24.65 34.69
N ASP A 158 0.83 25.43 35.29
CA ASP A 158 0.98 26.84 34.96
C ASP A 158 1.75 26.97 33.64
N ASN A 159 1.15 27.67 32.67
CA ASN A 159 1.74 27.90 31.36
C ASN A 159 2.95 28.86 31.42
N ASP A 160 3.02 29.70 32.46
CA ASP A 160 4.09 30.68 32.64
C ASP A 160 5.29 30.10 33.41
N ALA A 161 5.19 28.87 33.91
CA ALA A 161 6.28 28.18 34.60
C ALA A 161 7.44 27.84 33.64
N SER A 162 8.60 27.47 34.19
CA SER A 162 9.73 27.06 33.35
C SER A 162 9.39 25.78 32.57
N MET A 163 9.95 25.62 31.37
CA MET A 163 9.72 24.39 30.56
C MET A 163 10.08 23.10 31.32
N GLU A 164 11.06 23.14 32.22
CA GLU A 164 11.44 22.00 33.07
C GLU A 164 10.35 21.66 34.09
N GLU A 165 9.76 22.67 34.74
CA GLU A 165 8.63 22.49 35.67
C GLU A 165 7.37 21.99 34.95
N ILE A 166 7.06 22.56 33.78
CA ILE A 166 5.94 22.12 32.94
C ILE A 166 6.12 20.66 32.53
N LEU A 167 7.32 20.29 32.06
CA LEU A 167 7.64 18.92 31.68
C LEU A 167 7.54 17.96 32.88
N ALA A 168 8.04 18.37 34.06
CA ALA A 168 7.96 17.55 35.27
C ALA A 168 6.51 17.23 35.64
N LYS A 169 5.59 18.20 35.49
CA LYS A 169 4.15 18.01 35.69
C LYS A 169 3.46 17.24 34.56
N LEU A 170 3.93 17.36 33.31
CA LEU A 170 3.39 16.62 32.15
C LEU A 170 3.86 15.16 32.08
N ARG A 171 5.00 14.81 32.70
CA ARG A 171 5.60 13.48 32.61
C ARG A 171 4.64 12.34 33.02
N PRO A 172 3.87 12.41 34.13
CA PRO A 172 2.89 11.38 34.48
C PRO A 172 1.80 11.18 33.41
N TYR A 173 1.41 12.24 32.70
CA TYR A 173 0.43 12.17 31.61
C TYR A 173 1.03 11.48 30.37
N LEU A 174 2.27 11.81 30.01
CA LEU A 174 2.99 11.20 28.88
C LEU A 174 3.31 9.71 29.09
N LEU A 175 3.56 9.32 30.35
CA LEU A 175 3.76 7.91 30.75
C LEU A 175 2.45 7.14 30.88
N GLY A 176 1.29 7.80 30.77
CA GLY A 176 -0.03 7.19 30.89
C GLY A 176 -0.48 6.90 32.32
N GLU A 177 0.24 7.41 33.33
CA GLU A 177 -0.15 7.31 34.74
C GLU A 177 -1.35 8.22 35.07
N ARG A 178 -1.44 9.34 34.35
CA ARG A 178 -2.56 10.28 34.38
C ARG A 178 -3.15 10.46 32.97
N ARG A 179 -4.39 10.91 32.92
CA ARG A 179 -5.13 11.18 31.69
C ARG A 179 -5.59 12.63 31.66
N VAL A 180 -5.81 13.15 30.46
CA VAL A 180 -6.27 14.51 30.22
C VAL A 180 -7.78 14.47 29.99
N ALA A 181 -8.53 15.37 30.61
CA ALA A 181 -9.95 15.51 30.40
C ALA A 181 -10.21 16.33 29.13
N VAL A 182 -10.83 15.73 28.12
CA VAL A 182 -11.25 16.38 26.87
C VAL A 182 -12.72 16.08 26.64
N ASP A 183 -13.57 17.12 26.58
CA ASP A 183 -15.02 17.00 26.42
C ASP A 183 -15.68 16.00 27.40
N GLY A 184 -15.22 15.99 28.66
CA GLY A 184 -15.70 15.08 29.70
C GLY A 184 -15.23 13.62 29.56
N ARG A 185 -14.27 13.33 28.67
CA ARG A 185 -13.63 12.01 28.50
C ARG A 185 -12.16 12.06 28.89
N GLU A 186 -11.72 11.03 29.59
CA GLU A 186 -10.33 10.85 30.01
C GLU A 186 -9.50 10.17 28.91
N VAL A 187 -8.62 10.94 28.25
CA VAL A 187 -7.81 10.49 27.13
C VAL A 187 -6.32 10.41 27.49
N PRO A 188 -5.55 9.45 26.94
CA PRO A 188 -4.12 9.38 27.14
C PRO A 188 -3.40 10.48 26.35
N LEU A 189 -2.36 11.07 26.94
CA LEU A 189 -1.51 12.06 26.27
C LEU A 189 -0.39 11.35 25.50
N PHE A 190 -0.36 11.56 24.18
CA PHE A 190 0.60 10.94 23.26
C PHE A 190 1.92 11.70 23.20
N ALA A 191 1.85 13.04 23.15
CA ALA A 191 3.03 13.89 23.03
C ALA A 191 2.82 15.26 23.67
N ALA A 192 3.93 15.95 23.96
CA ALA A 192 3.97 17.34 24.38
C ALA A 192 5.00 18.10 23.56
N LEU A 193 4.60 19.26 23.04
CA LEU A 193 5.49 20.23 22.41
C LEU A 193 5.65 21.41 23.38
N LEU A 194 6.90 21.70 23.75
CA LEU A 194 7.26 22.84 24.60
C LEU A 194 8.07 23.82 23.76
N VAL A 195 7.65 25.08 23.71
CA VAL A 195 8.33 26.16 23.00
C VAL A 195 8.67 27.27 23.98
N SER A 196 9.94 27.65 24.03
CA SER A 196 10.45 28.71 24.90
C SER A 196 10.03 30.10 24.41
N PRO A 197 9.97 31.10 25.30
CA PRO A 197 9.65 32.48 24.89
C PRO A 197 10.65 33.03 23.87
N ASP A 198 11.93 32.68 24.00
CA ASP A 198 13.01 33.16 23.11
C ASP A 198 13.10 32.38 21.78
N ALA A 199 12.25 31.37 21.56
CA ALA A 199 12.35 30.48 20.41
C ALA A 199 12.19 31.21 19.07
N LEU A 200 11.28 32.18 19.01
CA LEU A 200 11.11 33.00 17.82
C LEU A 200 12.35 33.87 17.56
N ASP A 201 12.90 34.50 18.59
CA ASP A 201 14.08 35.35 18.45
C ASP A 201 15.32 34.54 18.05
N GLU A 202 15.45 33.30 18.53
CA GLU A 202 16.48 32.36 18.08
C GLU A 202 16.31 32.00 16.60
N ALA A 203 15.07 31.74 16.17
CA ALA A 203 14.74 31.44 14.77
C ALA A 203 15.01 32.62 13.83
N MET A 204 14.64 33.83 14.25
CA MET A 204 14.76 35.04 13.43
C MET A 204 16.21 35.50 13.22
N ARG A 205 17.13 35.13 14.13
CA ARG A 205 18.57 35.42 14.02
C ARG A 205 19.30 34.66 12.89
N GLY A 206 18.60 33.81 12.14
CA GLY A 206 19.14 33.13 10.95
C GLY A 206 20.03 31.92 11.27
N GLY A 207 19.93 31.37 12.49
CA GLY A 207 20.60 30.13 12.90
C GLY A 207 19.68 28.91 12.84
N THR A 208 20.24 27.70 12.97
CA THR A 208 19.43 26.49 13.22
C THR A 208 18.86 26.56 14.63
N VAL A 209 17.54 26.62 14.77
CA VAL A 209 16.88 26.53 16.09
C VAL A 209 17.22 25.16 16.67
N ARG A 210 17.81 25.15 17.87
CA ARG A 210 18.19 23.89 18.51
C ARG A 210 16.91 23.17 18.93
N SER A 211 16.72 21.96 18.43
CA SER A 211 15.63 21.05 18.83
C SER A 211 16.20 19.95 19.74
N GLY A 212 15.64 19.80 20.95
CA GLY A 212 15.96 18.73 21.90
C GLY A 212 16.93 19.08 23.04
N GLY A 213 16.85 18.34 24.15
CA GLY A 213 17.72 18.45 25.34
C GLY A 213 17.51 19.75 26.13
N ASN A 214 18.11 20.84 25.62
CA ASN A 214 18.02 22.22 26.12
C ASN A 214 17.67 23.21 24.99
N GLY A 215 17.09 22.71 23.90
CA GLY A 215 16.67 23.52 22.77
C GLY A 215 15.46 24.40 23.10
N ALA A 216 15.29 25.48 22.32
CA ALA A 216 14.16 26.39 22.42
C ALA A 216 12.82 25.72 22.04
N ILE A 217 12.88 24.61 21.28
CA ILE A 217 11.73 23.78 20.94
C ILE A 217 12.03 22.33 21.36
N GLN A 218 11.12 21.73 22.11
CA GLN A 218 11.25 20.37 22.63
C GLN A 218 10.01 19.55 22.35
N TYR A 219 10.19 18.39 21.73
CA TYR A 219 9.13 17.41 21.50
C TYR A 219 9.35 16.20 22.40
N TRP A 220 8.36 15.88 23.22
CA TRP A 220 8.38 14.79 24.18
C TRP A 220 7.29 13.77 23.85
N SER A 221 7.66 12.51 23.64
CA SER A 221 6.73 11.40 23.44
C SER A 221 7.35 10.08 23.87
N THR A 222 6.51 9.16 24.36
CA THR A 222 6.90 7.78 24.68
C THR A 222 6.99 6.89 23.45
N ASN A 223 6.44 7.32 22.31
CA ASN A 223 6.46 6.58 21.05
C ASN A 223 6.99 7.45 19.91
N LEU A 224 8.30 7.33 19.65
CA LEU A 224 9.02 8.07 18.60
C LEU A 224 8.99 7.38 17.23
N ALA A 225 8.41 6.17 17.13
CA ALA A 225 8.36 5.40 15.87
C ALA A 225 7.19 5.82 14.96
N VAL A 226 6.34 6.75 15.41
CA VAL A 226 5.20 7.27 14.64
C VAL A 226 5.68 8.50 13.84
N ASP A 227 6.11 8.26 12.60
CA ASP A 227 6.90 9.17 11.76
C ASP A 227 6.16 10.41 11.18
N ASN A 228 4.94 10.73 11.61
CA ASN A 228 4.13 11.78 10.97
C ASN A 228 3.92 13.06 11.82
N LEU A 229 3.73 13.00 13.14
CA LEU A 229 3.48 14.21 13.94
C LEU A 229 4.71 15.13 14.07
N PRO A 230 5.91 14.66 14.44
CA PRO A 230 7.07 15.54 14.60
C PRO A 230 7.47 16.22 13.29
N ASN A 231 7.34 15.52 12.17
CA ASN A 231 7.61 16.06 10.85
C ASN A 231 6.59 17.16 10.48
N ARG A 232 5.29 16.92 10.70
CA ARG A 232 4.24 17.93 10.48
C ARG A 232 4.42 19.18 11.36
N ILE A 233 4.72 19.01 12.65
CA ILE A 233 5.00 20.13 13.55
C ILE A 233 6.22 20.91 13.04
N ARG A 234 7.30 20.21 12.66
CA ARG A 234 8.50 20.87 12.13
C ARG A 234 8.20 21.67 10.85
N ASP A 235 7.41 21.12 9.95
CA ASP A 235 7.01 21.80 8.72
C ASP A 235 6.18 23.05 9.03
N ALA A 236 5.20 22.95 9.93
CA ALA A 236 4.39 24.09 10.39
C ALA A 236 5.23 25.20 11.04
N LEU A 237 6.16 24.84 11.92
CA LEU A 237 7.10 25.76 12.55
C LEU A 237 7.98 26.46 11.52
N ASN A 238 8.55 25.70 10.58
CA ASN A 238 9.40 26.24 9.52
C ASN A 238 8.64 27.19 8.60
N ASP A 239 7.41 26.84 8.23
CA ASP A 239 6.56 27.67 7.37
C ASP A 239 6.20 28.99 8.07
N GLU A 240 5.92 28.95 9.38
CA GLU A 240 5.65 30.14 10.17
C GLU A 240 6.89 31.03 10.34
N ILE A 241 8.07 30.42 10.60
CA ILE A 241 9.34 31.15 10.64
C ILE A 241 9.61 31.83 9.29
N ARG A 242 9.47 31.11 8.17
CA ARG A 242 9.65 31.67 6.82
C ARG A 242 8.68 32.81 6.56
N ARG A 243 7.39 32.64 6.91
CA ARG A 243 6.36 33.68 6.77
C ARG A 243 6.75 34.97 7.50
N ARG A 244 7.23 34.87 8.74
CA ARG A 244 7.69 36.04 9.52
C ARG A 244 8.96 36.66 8.94
N LEU A 245 9.91 35.85 8.47
CA LEU A 245 11.13 36.31 7.81
C LEU A 245 10.85 37.05 6.49
N TYR A 246 9.80 36.65 5.76
CA TYR A 246 9.34 37.35 4.56
C TYR A 246 8.78 38.73 4.93
N ILE A 247 7.86 38.79 5.91
CA ILE A 247 7.26 40.05 6.37
C ILE A 247 8.34 41.01 6.89
N ASP A 248 9.28 40.53 7.70
CA ASP A 248 10.39 41.32 8.25
C ASP A 248 11.29 41.92 7.15
N ARG A 249 11.51 41.18 6.05
CA ARG A 249 12.29 41.65 4.89
C ARG A 249 11.48 42.45 3.88
N GLY A 250 10.21 42.75 4.16
CA GLY A 250 9.33 43.44 3.22
C GLY A 250 8.98 42.62 1.98
N VAL A 251 9.13 41.29 2.04
CA VAL A 251 8.72 40.36 1.00
C VAL A 251 7.27 39.98 1.25
N ASP A 252 6.42 40.21 0.25
CA ASP A 252 5.02 39.79 0.33
C ASP A 252 4.91 38.26 0.31
N ALA A 253 4.40 37.69 1.41
CA ALA A 253 4.32 36.24 1.58
C ALA A 253 3.34 35.59 0.58
N SER A 254 2.29 36.30 0.15
CA SER A 254 1.41 35.82 -0.93
C SER A 254 2.15 35.73 -2.25
N THR A 255 2.91 36.75 -2.62
CA THR A 255 3.71 36.75 -3.85
C THR A 255 4.72 35.59 -3.87
N VAL A 256 5.39 35.30 -2.74
CA VAL A 256 6.30 34.14 -2.67
C VAL A 256 5.55 32.83 -2.87
N ARG A 257 4.39 32.66 -2.21
CA ARG A 257 3.56 31.46 -2.37
C ARG A 257 3.09 31.28 -3.81
N ASP A 258 2.64 32.35 -4.46
CA ASP A 258 2.21 32.32 -5.87
C ASP A 258 3.37 31.90 -6.79
N ILE A 259 4.59 32.38 -6.50
CA ILE A 259 5.81 31.99 -7.22
C ILE A 259 6.16 30.52 -6.95
N GLU A 260 6.09 30.06 -5.70
CA GLU A 260 6.37 28.66 -5.32
C GLU A 260 5.33 27.68 -5.91
N GLU A 261 4.08 28.11 -6.05
CA GLU A 261 3.02 27.36 -6.72
C GLU A 261 3.21 27.31 -8.25
N THR A 262 3.97 28.25 -8.81
CA THR A 262 4.31 28.28 -10.24
C THR A 262 5.31 27.17 -10.57
N ARG A 263 4.77 26.04 -11.04
CA ARG A 263 5.55 24.84 -11.39
C ARG A 263 5.25 24.37 -12.81
N VAL A 264 6.28 23.84 -13.48
CA VAL A 264 6.11 23.22 -14.79
C VAL A 264 5.43 21.86 -14.63
N ARG A 265 4.30 21.67 -15.31
CA ARG A 265 3.58 20.40 -15.36
C ARG A 265 4.23 19.50 -16.42
N LEU A 266 4.97 18.49 -15.99
CA LEU A 266 5.47 17.44 -16.88
C LEU A 266 4.40 16.36 -17.02
N GLY A 267 3.69 16.38 -18.15
CA GLY A 267 2.87 15.25 -18.58
C GLY A 267 3.76 14.16 -19.16
N ALA A 268 3.58 12.92 -18.73
CA ALA A 268 4.20 11.77 -19.37
C ALA A 268 3.26 11.26 -20.48
N PHE A 269 3.77 11.20 -21.70
CA PHE A 269 3.02 10.72 -22.86
C PHE A 269 3.73 9.49 -23.44
N ASP A 270 2.96 8.47 -23.80
CA ASP A 270 3.43 7.27 -24.49
C ASP A 270 3.10 7.37 -25.99
N PRO A 271 4.11 7.53 -26.86
CA PRO A 271 3.91 7.63 -28.30
C PRO A 271 3.46 6.31 -28.95
N GLY A 272 3.42 5.20 -28.20
CA GLY A 272 2.88 3.92 -28.66
C GLY A 272 1.35 3.81 -28.60
N LYS A 273 0.66 4.77 -27.98
CA LYS A 273 -0.80 4.78 -27.85
C LYS A 273 -1.50 5.47 -29.03
N ALA A 274 -2.80 5.24 -29.16
CA ALA A 274 -3.61 5.90 -30.18
C ALA A 274 -3.64 7.42 -29.95
N GLU A 275 -3.70 8.17 -31.05
CA GLU A 275 -3.77 9.64 -31.05
C GLU A 275 -5.00 10.10 -30.22
N GLY A 276 -4.75 10.87 -29.16
CA GLY A 276 -5.78 11.29 -28.19
C GLY A 276 -5.80 10.50 -26.86
N GLU A 277 -5.10 9.37 -26.75
CA GLU A 277 -4.99 8.56 -25.53
C GLU A 277 -3.55 8.48 -24.98
N GLU A 278 -2.65 9.35 -25.45
CA GLU A 278 -1.21 9.29 -25.19
C GLU A 278 -0.83 9.50 -23.72
N THR A 279 -1.73 9.99 -22.86
CA THR A 279 -1.44 10.20 -21.45
C THR A 279 -1.15 8.89 -20.72
N VAL A 280 -0.02 8.84 -20.01
CA VAL A 280 0.35 7.69 -19.17
C VAL A 280 -0.42 7.74 -17.86
N SER A 281 -1.39 6.84 -17.71
CA SER A 281 -2.17 6.63 -16.50
C SER A 281 -1.43 5.78 -15.47
N VAL A 282 -1.94 5.74 -14.23
CA VAL A 282 -1.42 4.84 -13.19
C VAL A 282 -1.60 3.37 -13.57
N ALA A 283 -2.68 3.03 -14.27
CA ALA A 283 -2.91 1.68 -14.78
C ALA A 283 -1.81 1.25 -15.76
N ASP A 284 -1.34 2.15 -16.64
CA ASP A 284 -0.25 1.86 -17.57
C ASP A 284 1.07 1.56 -16.84
N ARG A 285 1.36 2.28 -15.75
CA ARG A 285 2.54 2.02 -14.92
C ARG A 285 2.45 0.66 -14.22
N ILE A 286 1.26 0.25 -13.79
CA ILE A 286 1.05 -1.09 -13.21
C ILE A 286 1.29 -2.16 -14.26
N VAL A 287 0.77 -1.98 -15.47
CA VAL A 287 0.98 -2.91 -16.60
C VAL A 287 2.46 -3.00 -16.95
N GLN A 288 3.18 -1.88 -16.97
CA GLN A 288 4.63 -1.86 -17.20
C GLN A 288 5.41 -2.65 -16.14
N ASN A 289 4.93 -2.68 -14.90
CA ASN A 289 5.53 -3.45 -13.81
C ASN A 289 4.99 -4.89 -13.69
N ALA A 290 3.89 -5.23 -14.36
CA ALA A 290 3.29 -6.55 -14.32
C ALA A 290 4.26 -7.68 -14.69
N PRO A 291 5.14 -7.55 -15.71
CA PRO A 291 6.15 -8.56 -16.03
C PRO A 291 7.04 -8.94 -14.84
N VAL A 292 7.40 -7.98 -13.97
CA VAL A 292 8.22 -8.25 -12.78
C VAL A 292 7.46 -9.17 -11.83
N ALA A 293 6.18 -8.86 -11.55
CA ALA A 293 5.33 -9.69 -10.71
C ALA A 293 5.13 -11.10 -11.31
N PHE A 294 4.91 -11.19 -12.63
CA PHE A 294 4.80 -12.48 -13.34
C PHE A 294 6.09 -13.29 -13.26
N VAL A 295 7.27 -12.68 -13.38
CA VAL A 295 8.56 -13.37 -13.23
C VAL A 295 8.73 -13.91 -11.81
N TYR A 296 8.40 -13.14 -10.77
CA TYR A 296 8.41 -13.64 -9.39
C TYR A 296 7.41 -14.77 -9.17
N MET A 297 6.19 -14.66 -9.71
CA MET A 297 5.19 -15.72 -9.64
C MET A 297 5.65 -16.99 -10.37
N LEU A 298 6.34 -16.84 -11.50
CA LEU A 298 6.92 -17.94 -12.26
C LEU A 298 8.01 -18.63 -11.44
N TRP A 299 8.89 -17.84 -10.82
CA TRP A 299 9.91 -18.37 -9.92
C TRP A 299 9.29 -19.16 -8.75
N ILE A 300 8.35 -18.58 -8.01
CA ILE A 300 7.69 -19.26 -6.88
C ILE A 300 6.98 -20.54 -7.35
N SER A 301 6.26 -20.49 -8.47
CA SER A 301 5.50 -21.65 -8.98
C SER A 301 6.42 -22.80 -9.41
N ILE A 302 7.48 -22.52 -10.18
CA ILE A 302 8.45 -23.55 -10.61
C ILE A 302 9.11 -24.18 -9.39
N PHE A 303 9.62 -23.36 -8.46
CA PHE A 303 10.29 -23.88 -7.27
C PHE A 303 9.35 -24.71 -6.38
N SER A 304 8.07 -24.32 -6.26
CA SER A 304 7.08 -25.07 -5.49
C SER A 304 6.78 -26.44 -6.11
N VAL A 305 6.53 -26.49 -7.42
CA VAL A 305 6.30 -27.75 -8.14
C VAL A 305 7.55 -28.64 -8.10
N MET A 306 8.73 -28.03 -8.13
CA MET A 306 10.00 -28.74 -8.08
C MET A 306 10.23 -29.43 -6.74
N GLN A 307 9.96 -28.75 -5.63
CA GLN A 307 10.04 -29.36 -4.29
C GLN A 307 9.10 -30.56 -4.18
N MET A 308 7.89 -30.47 -4.75
CA MET A 308 6.94 -31.59 -4.81
C MET A 308 7.48 -32.76 -5.65
N LEU A 309 8.03 -32.49 -6.83
CA LEU A 309 8.65 -33.51 -7.70
C LEU A 309 9.80 -34.24 -6.98
N LEU A 310 10.66 -33.49 -6.29
CA LEU A 310 11.80 -34.04 -5.57
C LEU A 310 11.35 -34.95 -4.42
N TYR A 311 10.38 -34.49 -3.63
CA TYR A 311 9.82 -35.26 -2.52
C TYR A 311 9.22 -36.59 -2.99
N ASN A 312 8.34 -36.55 -4.02
CA ASN A 312 7.70 -37.75 -4.57
C ASN A 312 8.71 -38.74 -5.14
N THR A 313 9.76 -38.25 -5.79
CA THR A 313 10.81 -39.10 -6.38
C THR A 313 11.66 -39.78 -5.30
N ILE A 314 11.95 -39.09 -4.19
CA ILE A 314 12.63 -39.68 -3.04
C ILE A 314 11.75 -40.77 -2.41
N GLU A 315 10.45 -40.49 -2.23
CA GLU A 315 9.51 -41.43 -1.63
C GLU A 315 9.34 -42.70 -2.48
N GLU A 316 9.14 -42.56 -3.79
CA GLU A 316 9.04 -43.69 -4.74
C GLU A 316 10.29 -44.57 -4.74
N LYS A 317 11.48 -43.95 -4.67
CA LYS A 317 12.75 -44.67 -4.59
C LYS A 317 12.91 -45.41 -3.26
N SER A 318 12.37 -44.86 -2.16
CA SER A 318 12.44 -45.46 -0.83
C SER A 318 11.43 -46.61 -0.61
N ASN A 319 10.26 -46.56 -1.26
CA ASN A 319 9.13 -47.48 -1.01
C ASN A 319 9.04 -48.68 -1.97
N ARG A 320 10.01 -48.90 -2.86
CA ARG A 320 10.03 -50.02 -3.85
C ARG A 320 8.82 -50.09 -4.81
N ILE A 321 7.98 -49.05 -4.85
CA ILE A 321 6.79 -48.96 -5.71
C ILE A 321 7.17 -48.99 -7.21
N ALA A 322 8.36 -48.49 -7.55
CA ALA A 322 8.91 -48.51 -8.90
C ALA A 322 9.12 -49.95 -9.44
N GLU A 323 9.57 -50.91 -8.61
CA GLU A 323 9.81 -52.31 -9.04
C GLU A 323 8.51 -53.01 -9.46
N VAL A 324 7.41 -52.74 -8.76
CA VAL A 324 6.09 -53.32 -9.08
C VAL A 324 5.52 -52.72 -10.36
N LEU A 325 5.68 -51.40 -10.57
CA LEU A 325 5.15 -50.72 -11.76
C LEU A 325 5.93 -51.02 -13.04
N LEU A 326 7.25 -51.18 -12.94
CA LEU A 326 8.13 -51.57 -14.05
C LEU A 326 7.85 -52.97 -14.59
N SER A 327 7.22 -53.85 -13.80
CA SER A 327 6.77 -55.17 -14.27
C SER A 327 5.62 -55.10 -15.29
N SER A 328 4.91 -53.97 -15.36
CA SER A 328 3.67 -53.81 -16.10
C SER A 328 3.71 -52.73 -17.20
N VAL A 329 4.65 -51.78 -17.14
CA VAL A 329 4.75 -50.62 -18.04
C VAL A 329 6.22 -50.26 -18.29
N THR A 330 6.55 -49.77 -19.49
CA THR A 330 7.93 -49.40 -19.82
C THR A 330 8.43 -48.19 -19.00
N PRO A 331 9.74 -48.10 -18.67
CA PRO A 331 10.29 -46.98 -17.89
C PRO A 331 9.96 -45.61 -18.49
N GLY A 332 10.06 -45.47 -19.83
CA GLY A 332 9.78 -44.20 -20.52
C GLY A 332 8.33 -43.74 -20.40
N GLU A 333 7.36 -44.67 -20.42
CA GLU A 333 5.95 -44.33 -20.22
C GLU A 333 5.64 -43.88 -18.80
N ILE A 334 6.35 -44.42 -17.79
CA ILE A 334 6.22 -44.01 -16.39
C ILE A 334 6.78 -42.58 -16.21
N MET A 335 7.97 -42.31 -16.74
CA MET A 335 8.62 -40.99 -16.61
C MET A 335 7.82 -39.88 -17.31
N MET A 336 7.37 -40.13 -18.55
CA MET A 336 6.54 -39.18 -19.28
C MET A 336 5.19 -38.96 -18.57
N GLY A 337 4.59 -40.03 -18.03
CA GLY A 337 3.36 -39.92 -17.24
C GLY A 337 3.55 -39.02 -16.02
N LYS A 338 4.62 -39.23 -15.25
CA LYS A 338 4.93 -38.43 -14.06
C LYS A 338 5.21 -36.96 -14.38
N LEU A 339 5.95 -36.70 -15.45
CA LEU A 339 6.21 -35.34 -15.94
C LEU A 339 4.91 -34.60 -16.27
N ILE A 340 4.01 -35.24 -17.03
CA ILE A 340 2.73 -34.64 -17.41
C ILE A 340 1.81 -34.45 -16.19
N GLY A 341 1.75 -35.44 -15.28
CA GLY A 341 0.92 -35.38 -14.08
C GLY A 341 1.32 -34.24 -13.15
N ILE A 342 2.62 -34.04 -12.93
CA ILE A 342 3.14 -32.99 -12.07
C ILE A 342 3.07 -31.62 -12.75
N ALA A 343 3.27 -31.53 -14.08
CA ALA A 343 2.99 -30.31 -14.83
C ALA A 343 1.52 -29.87 -14.66
N ALA A 344 0.57 -30.80 -14.74
CA ALA A 344 -0.86 -30.52 -14.55
C ALA A 344 -1.17 -30.00 -13.15
N ILE A 345 -0.48 -30.48 -12.11
CA ILE A 345 -0.56 -29.91 -10.75
C ILE A 345 -0.06 -28.47 -10.73
N GLY A 346 1.09 -28.21 -11.36
CA GLY A 346 1.63 -26.86 -11.48
C GLY A 346 0.69 -25.88 -12.16
N PHE A 347 0.06 -26.29 -13.26
CA PHE A 347 -0.97 -25.48 -13.94
C PHE A 347 -2.19 -25.24 -13.06
N THR A 348 -2.64 -26.24 -12.31
CA THR A 348 -3.78 -26.09 -11.36
C THR A 348 -3.44 -25.06 -10.28
N MET A 349 -2.21 -25.10 -9.76
CA MET A 349 -1.71 -24.17 -8.75
C MET A 349 -1.67 -22.73 -9.26
N VAL A 350 -1.06 -22.51 -10.43
CA VAL A 350 -1.04 -21.20 -11.10
C VAL A 350 -2.46 -20.69 -11.36
N ALA A 351 -3.34 -21.53 -11.90
CA ALA A 351 -4.71 -21.14 -12.20
C ALA A 351 -5.47 -20.71 -10.94
N ALA A 352 -5.27 -21.41 -9.81
CA ALA A 352 -5.87 -21.02 -8.54
C ALA A 352 -5.31 -19.70 -8.01
N TRP A 353 -4.00 -19.46 -8.13
CA TRP A 353 -3.40 -18.18 -7.73
C TRP A 353 -3.89 -17.01 -8.59
N LEU A 354 -3.98 -17.20 -9.91
CA LEU A 354 -4.57 -16.21 -10.81
C LEU A 354 -6.04 -15.96 -10.46
N ALA A 355 -6.83 -17.01 -10.22
CA ALA A 355 -8.22 -16.87 -9.82
C ALA A 355 -8.38 -16.17 -8.47
N ALA A 356 -7.50 -16.44 -7.50
CA ALA A 356 -7.53 -15.79 -6.19
C ALA A 356 -7.07 -14.34 -6.26
N ALA A 357 -6.06 -14.03 -7.08
CA ALA A 357 -5.67 -12.65 -7.36
C ALA A 357 -6.84 -11.89 -8.01
N LEU A 358 -7.43 -12.43 -9.07
CA LEU A 358 -8.58 -11.84 -9.75
C LEU A 358 -9.78 -11.65 -8.78
N GLY A 359 -10.14 -12.68 -8.02
CA GLY A 359 -11.23 -12.62 -7.06
C GLY A 359 -10.97 -11.62 -5.92
N GLY A 360 -9.74 -11.57 -5.41
CA GLY A 360 -9.33 -10.61 -4.39
C GLY A 360 -9.35 -9.17 -4.90
N LEU A 361 -8.90 -8.93 -6.13
CA LEU A 361 -8.97 -7.62 -6.77
C LEU A 361 -10.42 -7.17 -7.02
N GLN A 362 -11.31 -8.08 -7.42
CA GLN A 362 -12.75 -7.79 -7.58
C GLN A 362 -13.46 -7.55 -6.24
N ALA A 363 -13.00 -8.20 -5.17
CA ALA A 363 -13.51 -8.00 -3.81
C ALA A 363 -12.94 -6.74 -3.13
N TYR A 364 -11.86 -6.16 -3.65
CA TYR A 364 -11.23 -4.97 -3.11
C TYR A 364 -12.11 -3.73 -3.36
N ARG A 365 -12.60 -3.13 -2.27
CA ARG A 365 -13.47 -1.93 -2.29
C ARG A 365 -12.77 -0.68 -1.70
N GLY A 366 -11.45 -0.63 -1.74
CA GLY A 366 -10.67 0.48 -1.18
C GLY A 366 -10.25 1.53 -2.21
N GLU A 367 -9.51 2.54 -1.73
CA GLU A 367 -8.86 3.56 -2.58
C GLU A 367 -8.04 2.85 -3.68
N GLY A 368 -8.34 3.13 -4.95
CA GLY A 368 -7.67 2.53 -6.11
C GLY A 368 -8.37 1.33 -6.78
N ALA A 369 -9.56 0.91 -6.33
CA ALA A 369 -10.29 -0.21 -6.96
C ALA A 369 -10.49 -0.05 -8.49
N GLN A 370 -10.71 1.17 -8.98
CA GLN A 370 -10.82 1.44 -10.42
C GLN A 370 -9.49 1.30 -11.18
N VAL A 371 -8.39 1.77 -10.57
CA VAL A 371 -7.03 1.61 -11.11
C VAL A 371 -6.69 0.12 -11.20
N VAL A 372 -7.11 -0.66 -10.20
CA VAL A 372 -6.96 -2.11 -10.14
C VAL A 372 -7.77 -2.80 -11.24
N ALA A 373 -9.02 -2.39 -11.47
CA ALA A 373 -9.86 -2.94 -12.54
C ALA A 373 -9.27 -2.65 -13.94
N GLN A 374 -8.82 -1.42 -14.19
CA GLN A 374 -8.16 -1.05 -15.45
C GLN A 374 -6.85 -1.82 -15.66
N ALA A 375 -6.06 -1.98 -14.60
CA ALA A 375 -4.83 -2.77 -14.65
C ALA A 375 -5.10 -4.24 -14.99
N LEU A 376 -6.19 -4.82 -14.47
CA LEU A 376 -6.60 -6.20 -14.80
C LEU A 376 -6.93 -6.37 -16.27
N ASP A 377 -7.77 -5.48 -16.81
CA ASP A 377 -8.17 -5.52 -18.23
C ASP A 377 -6.94 -5.38 -19.13
N ALA A 378 -6.02 -4.48 -18.77
CA ALA A 378 -4.79 -4.28 -19.52
C ALA A 378 -3.82 -5.47 -19.41
N VAL A 379 -3.69 -6.10 -18.23
CA VAL A 379 -2.91 -7.34 -18.06
C VAL A 379 -3.50 -8.48 -18.90
N TRP A 380 -4.83 -8.61 -18.95
CA TRP A 380 -5.48 -9.62 -19.79
C TRP A 380 -5.24 -9.35 -21.28
N ALA A 381 -5.37 -8.09 -21.71
CA ALA A 381 -5.15 -7.67 -23.10
C ALA A 381 -3.69 -7.77 -23.55
N SER A 382 -2.72 -7.63 -22.64
CA SER A 382 -1.28 -7.63 -22.94
C SER A 382 -0.73 -8.94 -23.51
N GLY A 383 -1.48 -10.05 -23.40
CA GLY A 383 -0.99 -11.37 -23.80
C GLY A 383 0.06 -11.98 -22.86
N LEU A 384 0.32 -11.36 -21.70
CA LEU A 384 1.29 -11.85 -20.71
C LEU A 384 0.91 -13.22 -20.13
N VAL A 385 -0.38 -13.51 -19.95
CA VAL A 385 -0.83 -14.78 -19.35
C VAL A 385 -0.47 -16.00 -20.23
N PRO A 386 -0.77 -16.02 -21.55
CA PRO A 386 -0.29 -17.07 -22.44
C PRO A 386 1.24 -17.24 -22.43
N VAL A 387 1.99 -16.13 -22.48
CA VAL A 387 3.47 -16.17 -22.43
C VAL A 387 3.95 -16.74 -21.10
N PHE A 388 3.35 -16.34 -19.99
CA PHE A 388 3.64 -16.87 -18.67
C PHE A 388 3.43 -18.38 -18.61
N LEU A 389 2.30 -18.90 -19.11
CA LEU A 389 2.01 -20.34 -19.10
C LEU A 389 3.01 -21.12 -19.95
N LEU A 390 3.42 -20.54 -21.09
CA LEU A 390 4.45 -21.12 -21.95
C LEU A 390 5.82 -21.13 -21.26
N CYS A 391 6.23 -20.02 -20.64
CA CYS A 391 7.47 -19.92 -19.88
C CYS A 391 7.47 -20.86 -18.67
N PHE A 392 6.34 -21.00 -17.98
CA PHE A 392 6.17 -21.96 -16.88
C PHE A 392 6.39 -23.39 -17.38
N LEU A 393 5.76 -23.77 -18.51
CA LEU A 393 5.94 -25.09 -19.10
C LEU A 393 7.41 -25.36 -19.45
N PHE A 394 8.07 -24.45 -20.16
CA PHE A 394 9.49 -24.61 -20.52
C PHE A 394 10.40 -24.62 -19.30
N GLY A 395 10.17 -23.72 -18.35
CA GLY A 395 10.92 -23.69 -17.09
C GLY A 395 10.79 -25.01 -16.33
N TYR A 396 9.57 -25.52 -16.20
CA TYR A 396 9.31 -26.84 -15.62
C TYR A 396 10.05 -27.96 -16.36
N LEU A 397 9.96 -28.00 -17.70
CA LEU A 397 10.61 -29.03 -18.52
C LEU A 397 12.14 -29.01 -18.39
N ILE A 398 12.75 -27.81 -18.34
CA ILE A 398 14.20 -27.65 -18.13
C ILE A 398 14.60 -28.26 -16.79
N TYR A 399 13.90 -27.89 -15.70
CA TYR A 399 14.23 -28.39 -14.37
C TYR A 399 13.97 -29.89 -14.21
N ALA A 400 12.86 -30.37 -14.76
CA ALA A 400 12.56 -31.79 -14.76
C ALA A 400 13.62 -32.57 -15.56
N GLY A 401 14.04 -32.07 -16.72
CA GLY A 401 15.09 -32.68 -17.53
C GLY A 401 16.43 -32.80 -16.78
N VAL A 402 16.81 -31.77 -16.01
CA VAL A 402 18.03 -31.81 -15.18
C VAL A 402 17.95 -32.91 -14.11
N HIS A 403 16.80 -33.09 -13.46
CA HIS A 403 16.64 -34.07 -12.39
C HIS A 403 16.42 -35.52 -12.88
N TYR A 404 15.85 -35.70 -14.07
CA TYR A 404 15.68 -37.02 -14.68
C TYR A 404 16.93 -37.51 -15.42
N CYS A 405 17.95 -36.67 -15.62
CA CYS A 405 19.26 -37.08 -16.08
C CYS A 405 20.11 -37.61 -14.89
N PRO A 406 20.41 -38.91 -14.80
CA PRO A 406 21.16 -39.44 -13.67
C PRO A 406 22.61 -38.95 -13.72
N VAL A 407 23.05 -38.22 -12.70
CA VAL A 407 24.48 -37.95 -12.44
C VAL A 407 25.11 -39.22 -11.84
N ASN A 408 25.11 -40.31 -12.61
CA ASN A 408 25.83 -41.55 -12.29
C ASN A 408 26.51 -42.07 -13.55
N GLY A 409 27.77 -41.68 -13.73
CA GLY A 409 28.89 -42.55 -14.10
C GLY A 409 28.97 -43.22 -15.47
N ASP A 410 27.87 -43.64 -16.09
CA ASP A 410 27.91 -44.46 -17.31
C ASP A 410 27.24 -43.70 -18.46
N GLY A 411 28.06 -43.09 -19.31
CA GLY A 411 27.69 -42.19 -20.41
C GLY A 411 26.97 -42.84 -21.60
N GLY A 412 26.06 -43.78 -21.37
CA GLY A 412 25.30 -44.49 -22.42
C GLY A 412 23.88 -43.97 -22.68
N ASP A 413 23.16 -43.55 -21.64
CA ASP A 413 21.69 -43.40 -21.71
C ASP A 413 21.17 -41.95 -21.68
N CYS A 414 22.02 -40.96 -21.95
CA CYS A 414 21.58 -39.55 -22.09
C CYS A 414 20.85 -39.26 -23.43
N ASN A 415 20.90 -40.19 -24.39
CA ASN A 415 20.60 -39.86 -25.79
C ASN A 415 19.11 -39.87 -26.17
N ALA A 416 18.21 -40.28 -25.27
CA ALA A 416 16.78 -40.42 -25.61
C ALA A 416 15.94 -39.15 -25.40
N LEU A 417 16.40 -38.19 -24.58
CA LEU A 417 15.62 -37.00 -24.20
C LEU A 417 16.16 -35.67 -24.76
N MET A 418 17.38 -35.64 -25.34
CA MET A 418 17.94 -34.45 -26.01
C MET A 418 17.77 -34.42 -27.54
N MET A 419 17.04 -35.37 -28.13
CA MET A 419 16.83 -35.44 -29.59
C MET A 419 15.45 -34.93 -30.06
N TRP A 420 14.79 -34.08 -29.28
CA TRP A 420 13.63 -33.30 -29.72
C TRP A 420 13.79 -31.83 -29.38
#